data_AF-A0A954U8A0-F1
#
_entry.id   AF-A0A954U8A0-F1
#
_cell.length_a   1.000
_cell.length_b   1.000
_cell.length_c   1.000
_cell.angle_alpha   90.00
_cell.angle_beta   90.00
_cell.angle_gamma   90.00
#
_symmetry.space_group_name_H-M   'P 1'
#
loop_
_entity.id
_entity.type
_entity.pdbx_description
1 polymer ?
#
loop_
_entity_poly.entity_id
_entity_poly.type
_entity_poly.pdbx_seq_one_letter_code
_entity_poly.pdbx_strand_id
1 'polypeptide(L)'
;MDDFASFGVFDKAADVDIDRRFLPHWFQPGVATFITFRTADSMPREVVEKWRAELRAWLGRRGAVLRTDEKLPTVEQLQRRMDGEREFLGKESDGGASGHIDGGDVVGEYFKLRNSLWHGFLDECHGACVLRSRELATIVL
;
A
#
# COMPACT_ATOMS: atom_id res chain seq x y z
N MET A 1 -15.83 37.99 10.51
CA MET A 1 -17.10 37.30 10.15
C MET A 1 -17.44 37.84 8.78
N ASP A 2 -17.23 37.16 7.65
CA ASP A 2 -16.87 35.77 7.38
C ASP A 2 -16.14 35.75 6.04
N ASP A 3 -14.91 35.21 6.00
CA ASP A 3 -14.18 34.92 4.76
C ASP A 3 -14.10 33.40 4.63
N PHE A 4 -15.26 32.78 4.40
CA PHE A 4 -15.27 31.37 4.01
C PHE A 4 -14.71 31.29 2.60
N ALA A 5 -13.51 30.75 2.46
CA ALA A 5 -12.89 30.50 1.16
C ALA A 5 -13.88 29.75 0.26
N SER A 6 -14.40 30.43 -0.77
CA SER A 6 -15.27 29.83 -1.77
C SER A 6 -14.41 28.99 -2.70
N PHE A 7 -14.60 27.67 -2.67
CA PHE A 7 -14.00 26.75 -3.64
C PHE A 7 -14.94 26.56 -4.84
N GLY A 8 -14.35 26.40 -6.03
CA GLY A 8 -15.04 26.07 -7.27
C GLY A 8 -15.23 24.56 -7.47
N VAL A 9 -15.91 24.21 -8.56
CA VAL A 9 -16.01 22.84 -9.08
C VAL A 9 -14.98 22.60 -10.17
N PHE A 10 -14.70 21.33 -10.47
CA PHE A 10 -13.76 20.95 -11.53
C PHE A 10 -14.16 21.51 -12.90
N ASP A 11 -13.24 22.21 -13.56
CA ASP A 11 -13.40 22.75 -14.91
C ASP A 11 -12.49 22.00 -15.89
N LYS A 12 -13.11 21.32 -16.86
CA LYS A 12 -12.42 20.54 -17.90
C LYS A 12 -11.70 21.39 -18.95
N ALA A 13 -12.08 22.66 -19.09
CA ALA A 13 -11.55 23.57 -20.10
C ALA A 13 -10.34 24.38 -19.61
N ALA A 14 -10.15 24.48 -18.29
CA ALA A 14 -9.03 25.14 -17.67
C ALA A 14 -7.83 24.20 -17.51
N ASP A 15 -6.66 24.79 -17.25
CA ASP A 15 -5.42 24.03 -17.05
C ASP A 15 -5.52 23.13 -15.82
N VAL A 16 -5.03 21.90 -15.99
CA VAL A 16 -4.94 20.88 -14.94
C VAL A 16 -3.51 20.38 -14.89
N ASP A 17 -2.89 20.45 -13.73
CA ASP A 17 -1.60 19.81 -13.49
C ASP A 17 -1.85 18.33 -13.17
N ILE A 18 -1.18 17.43 -13.89
CA ILE A 18 -1.34 15.98 -13.73
C ILE A 18 0.03 15.35 -13.48
N ASP A 19 0.22 14.82 -12.28
CA ASP A 19 1.41 14.06 -11.90
C ASP A 19 1.13 12.55 -12.01
N ARG A 20 2.02 11.85 -12.71
CA ARG A 20 1.95 10.40 -12.96
C ARG A 20 3.08 9.65 -12.27
N ARG A 21 3.19 9.82 -10.95
CA ARG A 21 3.94 8.91 -10.07
C ARG A 21 3.12 7.63 -9.82
N PHE A 22 3.24 7.01 -8.64
CA PHE A 22 2.58 5.74 -8.34
C PHE A 22 1.04 5.82 -8.22
N LEU A 23 0.48 7.02 -8.10
CA LEU A 23 -0.96 7.27 -8.14
C LEU A 23 -1.22 8.47 -9.07
N PRO A 24 -2.33 8.46 -9.85
CA PRO A 24 -2.69 9.59 -10.68
C PRO A 24 -3.17 10.74 -9.80
N HIS A 25 -2.35 11.76 -9.66
CA HIS A 25 -2.72 13.00 -8.96
C HIS A 25 -3.02 14.07 -10.00
N TRP A 26 -4.12 14.81 -9.80
CA TRP A 26 -4.42 16.00 -10.58
C TRP A 26 -4.68 17.18 -9.64
N PHE A 27 -4.36 18.38 -10.10
CA PHE A 27 -4.49 19.61 -9.35
C PHE A 27 -5.06 20.73 -10.23
N GLN A 28 -6.06 21.42 -9.70
CA GLN A 28 -6.65 22.62 -10.29
C GLN A 28 -6.82 23.68 -9.19
N PRO A 29 -6.20 24.87 -9.31
CA PRO A 29 -6.27 25.89 -8.28
C PRO A 29 -7.71 26.30 -7.94
N GLY A 30 -8.02 26.40 -6.65
CA GLY A 30 -9.29 26.90 -6.16
C GLY A 30 -10.48 25.94 -6.29
N VAL A 31 -10.27 24.70 -6.74
CA VAL A 31 -11.33 23.68 -6.87
C VAL A 31 -11.37 22.76 -5.66
N ALA A 32 -12.57 22.34 -5.26
CA ALA A 32 -12.74 21.29 -4.26
C ALA A 32 -12.38 19.91 -4.81
N THR A 33 -11.57 19.17 -4.03
CA THR A 33 -11.16 17.80 -4.34
C THR A 33 -11.64 16.86 -3.23
N PHE A 34 -12.25 15.75 -3.62
CA PHE A 34 -12.58 14.66 -2.71
C PHE A 34 -11.39 13.71 -2.59
N ILE A 35 -10.94 13.45 -1.36
CA ILE A 35 -9.84 12.52 -1.08
C ILE A 35 -10.39 11.33 -0.31
N THR A 36 -10.27 10.14 -0.89
CA THR A 36 -10.47 8.88 -0.17
C THR A 36 -9.12 8.34 0.28
N PHE A 37 -8.96 8.12 1.58
CA PHE A 37 -7.82 7.39 2.12
C PHE A 37 -8.30 6.17 2.89
N ARG A 38 -7.39 5.23 3.10
CA ARG A 38 -7.64 4.02 3.88
C ARG A 38 -6.68 4.02 5.06
N THR A 39 -7.16 3.60 6.22
CA THR A 39 -6.32 3.45 7.41
C THR A 39 -5.41 2.22 7.25
N ALA A 40 -4.27 2.20 7.95
CA ALA A 40 -3.29 1.12 7.84
C ALA A 40 -3.85 -0.26 8.26
N ASP A 41 -4.92 -0.27 9.05
CA ASP A 41 -5.66 -1.43 9.56
C ASP A 41 -6.94 -1.74 8.76
N SER A 42 -7.17 -1.07 7.62
CA SER A 42 -8.36 -1.29 6.78
C SER A 42 -8.44 -2.67 6.13
N MET A 43 -7.34 -3.45 6.17
CA MET A 43 -7.30 -4.80 5.61
C MET A 43 -7.78 -5.83 6.65
N PRO A 44 -8.78 -6.69 6.33
CA PRO A 44 -9.18 -7.76 7.22
C PRO A 44 -8.01 -8.71 7.54
N ARG A 45 -7.94 -9.16 8.80
CA ARG A 45 -6.85 -10.02 9.29
C ARG A 45 -6.63 -11.25 8.41
N GLU A 46 -7.71 -11.93 8.01
CA GLU A 46 -7.64 -13.13 7.17
C GLU A 46 -6.98 -12.87 5.81
N VAL A 47 -7.23 -11.70 5.22
CA VAL A 47 -6.61 -11.28 3.96
C VAL A 47 -5.14 -10.98 4.15
N VAL A 48 -4.77 -10.30 5.25
CA VAL A 48 -3.37 -10.06 5.61
C VAL A 48 -2.61 -11.37 5.78
N GLU A 49 -3.19 -12.37 6.45
CA GLU A 49 -2.54 -13.67 6.65
C GLU A 49 -2.39 -14.45 5.34
N LYS A 50 -3.40 -14.45 4.47
CA LYS A 50 -3.31 -15.05 3.12
C LYS A 50 -2.18 -14.42 2.32
N TRP A 51 -2.15 -13.09 2.26
CA TRP A 51 -1.12 -12.34 1.56
C TRP A 51 0.30 -12.64 2.10
N ARG A 52 0.46 -12.68 3.43
CA ARG A 52 1.74 -13.04 4.08
C ARG A 52 2.20 -14.45 3.68
N ALA A 53 1.28 -15.40 3.59
CA ALA A 53 1.60 -16.76 3.15
C ALA A 53 2.09 -16.79 1.70
N GLU A 54 1.45 -16.04 0.80
CA GLU A 54 1.87 -15.93 -0.61
C GLU A 54 3.27 -15.31 -0.74
N LEU A 55 3.57 -14.25 0.02
CA LEU A 55 4.89 -13.63 0.04
C LEU A 55 5.98 -14.58 0.57
N ARG A 56 5.70 -15.29 1.67
CA ARG A 56 6.64 -16.29 2.23
C ARG A 56 6.91 -17.42 1.23
N ALA A 57 5.88 -17.92 0.56
CA ALA A 57 6.03 -18.94 -0.47
C ALA A 57 6.85 -18.45 -1.67
N TRP A 58 6.67 -17.19 -2.08
CA TRP A 58 7.47 -16.58 -3.14
C TRP A 58 8.95 -16.44 -2.75
N LEU A 59 9.23 -16.03 -1.51
CA LEU A 59 10.59 -15.93 -0.98
C LEU A 59 11.27 -17.29 -0.87
N GLY A 60 10.56 -18.31 -0.36
CA GLY A 60 11.08 -19.66 -0.23
C GLY A 60 11.48 -20.27 -1.58
N ARG A 61 10.71 -20.01 -2.66
CA ARG A 61 11.09 -20.43 -4.03
C ARG A 61 12.38 -19.78 -4.54
N ARG A 62 12.82 -18.68 -3.93
CA ARG A 62 14.05 -17.94 -4.28
C ARG A 62 15.19 -18.15 -3.28
N GLY A 63 15.02 -19.04 -2.30
CA GLY A 63 16.01 -19.28 -1.23
C GLY A 63 16.24 -18.08 -0.32
N ALA A 64 15.25 -17.18 -0.23
CA ALA A 64 15.27 -16.02 0.65
C ALA A 64 14.24 -16.19 1.77
N VAL A 65 14.49 -15.56 2.91
CA VAL A 65 13.56 -15.52 4.04
C VAL A 65 13.39 -14.10 4.55
N LEU A 66 12.20 -13.82 5.09
CA LEU A 66 11.97 -12.60 5.87
C LEU A 66 12.78 -12.70 7.15
N ARG A 67 13.60 -11.69 7.45
CA ARG A 67 14.37 -11.65 8.71
C ARG A 67 13.51 -11.39 9.94
N THR A 68 12.33 -10.79 9.77
CA THR A 68 11.45 -10.43 10.88
C THR A 68 10.00 -10.82 10.60
N ASP A 69 9.27 -11.18 11.65
CA ASP A 69 7.82 -11.40 11.66
C ASP A 69 7.02 -10.08 11.83
N GLU A 70 7.64 -8.93 11.53
CA GLU A 70 7.32 -7.68 12.22
C GLU A 70 5.88 -7.18 12.07
N LYS A 71 5.37 -6.70 13.21
CA LYS A 71 4.16 -5.88 13.34
C LYS A 71 4.27 -4.67 12.40
N LEU A 72 3.13 -4.21 11.90
CA LEU A 72 3.04 -3.04 11.01
C LEU A 72 3.92 -1.89 11.56
N PRO A 73 4.79 -1.31 10.73
CA PRO A 73 5.61 -0.18 11.16
C PRO A 73 4.72 1.01 11.56
N THR A 74 5.13 1.74 12.60
CA THR A 74 4.47 2.98 13.02
C THR A 74 4.61 4.04 11.92
N VAL A 75 3.72 5.05 11.94
CA VAL A 75 3.75 6.17 10.98
C VAL A 75 5.13 6.85 10.94
N GLU A 76 5.79 6.98 12.10
CA GLU A 76 7.14 7.53 12.23
C GLU A 76 8.25 6.64 11.62
N GLN A 77 8.04 5.33 11.57
CA GLN A 77 8.94 4.37 10.92
C GLN A 77 8.75 4.37 9.39
N LEU A 78 7.53 4.63 8.91
CA LEU A 78 7.22 4.80 7.49
C LEU A 78 7.81 6.10 6.92
N GLN A 79 7.80 7.19 7.71
CA GLN A 79 8.37 8.49 7.30
C GLN A 79 9.90 8.50 7.21
N ARG A 80 10.61 7.50 7.74
CA ARG A 80 12.08 7.47 7.80
C ARG A 80 12.78 6.54 6.79
N ARG A 81 12.09 5.86 5.87
CA ARG A 81 12.72 4.79 5.07
C ARG A 81 12.59 4.98 3.57
N MET A 82 13.62 5.57 2.96
CA MET A 82 14.04 5.25 1.59
C MET A 82 15.30 4.36 1.56
N ASP A 83 16.09 4.31 2.64
CA ASP A 83 17.38 3.59 2.65
C ASP A 83 17.36 2.25 3.41
N GLY A 84 16.33 1.97 4.20
CA GLY A 84 16.28 0.78 5.08
C GLY A 84 15.64 -0.48 4.47
N GLU A 85 15.23 -0.45 3.20
CA GLU A 85 14.47 -1.54 2.56
C GLU A 85 15.34 -2.78 2.24
N ARG A 86 16.66 -2.60 2.06
CA ARG A 86 17.60 -3.67 1.70
C ARG A 86 17.99 -4.62 2.84
N GLU A 87 17.83 -4.22 4.10
CA GLU A 87 18.26 -5.03 5.26
C GLU A 87 17.22 -6.09 5.70
N PHE A 88 16.05 -6.09 5.05
CA PHE A 88 14.86 -6.85 5.45
C PHE A 88 14.87 -8.33 5.01
N LEU A 89 15.65 -8.67 3.98
CA LEU A 89 15.80 -10.04 3.48
C LEU A 89 17.12 -10.65 3.96
N GLY A 90 17.06 -11.88 4.49
CA GLY A 90 18.22 -12.67 4.89
C GLY A 90 18.32 -13.99 4.12
N LYS A 91 19.49 -14.65 4.21
CA LYS A 91 19.66 -16.04 3.77
C LYS A 91 19.47 -16.97 4.96
N GLU A 92 18.85 -18.13 4.74
CA GLU A 92 18.98 -19.24 5.68
C GLU A 92 20.45 -19.70 5.69
N SER A 93 21.07 -19.67 6.86
CA SER A 93 22.39 -20.25 7.07
C SER A 93 22.20 -21.67 7.59
N ASP A 94 21.98 -22.63 6.69
CA ASP A 94 22.26 -24.03 7.00
C ASP A 94 23.22 -24.60 5.96
N GLY A 95 24.23 -25.29 6.48
CA GLY A 95 25.48 -25.58 5.80
C GLY A 95 25.33 -26.27 4.45
N GLY A 96 26.09 -25.76 3.48
CA GLY A 96 26.50 -26.54 2.30
C GLY A 96 25.65 -26.35 1.05
N ALA A 97 25.80 -25.21 0.39
CA ALA A 97 26.15 -25.15 -1.04
C ALA A 97 26.31 -23.67 -1.43
N SER A 98 27.49 -23.31 -1.92
CA SER A 98 27.75 -22.05 -2.62
C SER A 98 26.99 -22.06 -3.96
N GLY A 99 25.67 -21.90 -3.91
CA GLY A 99 24.85 -21.61 -5.08
C GLY A 99 25.01 -20.13 -5.42
N HIS A 100 25.78 -19.83 -6.46
CA HIS A 100 25.70 -18.55 -7.15
C HIS A 100 24.32 -18.48 -7.80
N ILE A 101 23.38 -17.82 -7.14
CA ILE A 101 22.08 -17.49 -7.73
C ILE A 101 22.31 -16.19 -8.50
N ASP A 102 22.04 -16.21 -9.80
CA ASP A 102 22.03 -15.06 -10.69
C ASP A 102 21.01 -14.04 -10.15
N GLY A 103 21.50 -13.17 -9.27
CA GLY A 103 20.70 -12.44 -8.31
C GLY A 103 20.11 -11.21 -8.94
N GLY A 104 19.02 -11.37 -9.69
CA GLY A 104 18.08 -10.28 -9.92
C GLY A 104 17.75 -9.59 -8.58
N ASP A 105 17.37 -8.32 -8.61
CA ASP A 105 17.09 -7.52 -7.42
C ASP A 105 15.90 -8.08 -6.62
N VAL A 106 16.12 -9.17 -5.86
CA VAL A 106 15.09 -9.89 -5.08
C VAL A 106 14.43 -8.96 -4.09
N VAL A 107 15.19 -8.00 -3.56
CA VAL A 107 14.69 -6.92 -2.71
C VAL A 107 13.69 -6.08 -3.51
N GLY A 108 14.10 -5.48 -4.63
CA GLY A 108 13.20 -4.68 -5.47
C GLY A 108 11.97 -5.45 -5.98
N GLU A 109 12.14 -6.72 -6.38
CA GLU A 109 11.04 -7.60 -6.77
C GLU A 109 10.09 -7.91 -5.61
N TYR A 110 10.62 -8.10 -4.39
CA TYR A 110 9.82 -8.27 -3.19
C TYR A 110 8.94 -7.05 -2.93
N PHE A 111 9.51 -5.84 -2.95
CA PHE A 111 8.74 -4.62 -2.71
C PHE A 111 7.68 -4.40 -3.79
N LYS A 112 7.98 -4.69 -5.06
CA LYS A 112 7.01 -4.66 -6.16
C LYS A 112 5.86 -5.64 -5.94
N LEU A 113 6.16 -6.90 -5.64
CA LEU A 113 5.15 -7.92 -5.38
C LEU A 113 4.31 -7.59 -4.15
N ARG A 114 4.97 -7.20 -3.05
CA ARG A 114 4.32 -6.77 -1.80
C ARG A 114 3.32 -5.65 -2.05
N ASN A 115 3.73 -4.58 -2.74
CA ASN A 115 2.87 -3.44 -3.04
C ASN A 115 1.73 -3.86 -3.98
N SER A 116 2.02 -4.64 -5.03
CA SER A 116 1.00 -5.10 -5.98
C SER A 116 -0.07 -5.95 -5.31
N LEU A 117 0.31 -6.88 -4.44
CA LEU A 117 -0.64 -7.71 -3.69
C LEU A 117 -1.46 -6.85 -2.73
N TRP A 118 -0.83 -5.95 -1.98
CA TRP A 118 -1.54 -5.06 -1.06
C TRP A 118 -2.60 -4.23 -1.77
N HIS A 119 -2.24 -3.57 -2.88
CA HIS A 119 -3.20 -2.78 -3.66
C HIS A 119 -4.29 -3.64 -4.30
N GLY A 120 -3.95 -4.81 -4.85
CA GLY A 120 -4.94 -5.74 -5.40
C GLY A 120 -5.97 -6.19 -4.36
N PHE A 121 -5.53 -6.60 -3.17
CA PHE A 121 -6.43 -6.96 -2.08
C PHE A 121 -7.28 -5.79 -1.57
N LEU A 122 -6.77 -4.56 -1.64
CA LEU A 122 -7.57 -3.37 -1.32
C LEU A 122 -8.67 -3.14 -2.36
N ASP A 123 -8.39 -3.37 -3.64
CA ASP A 123 -9.35 -3.20 -4.74
C ASP A 123 -10.44 -4.29 -4.73
N GLU A 124 -10.12 -5.50 -4.25
CA GLU A 124 -11.10 -6.57 -4.06
C GLU A 124 -12.13 -6.29 -2.95
N CYS A 125 -11.92 -5.25 -2.12
CA CYS A 125 -12.89 -4.75 -1.14
C CYS A 125 -13.40 -5.82 -0.15
N HIS A 126 -12.50 -6.65 0.39
CA HIS A 126 -12.81 -7.70 1.38
C HIS A 126 -13.40 -7.20 2.71
N GLY A 127 -13.37 -5.89 2.97
CA GLY A 127 -13.93 -5.31 4.19
C GLY A 127 -15.46 -5.37 4.23
N ALA A 128 -16.03 -5.58 5.42
CA ALA A 128 -17.48 -5.47 5.60
C ALA A 128 -17.93 -4.02 5.31
N CYS A 129 -18.72 -3.82 4.26
CA CYS A 129 -19.33 -2.52 3.99
C CYS A 129 -20.47 -2.28 4.99
N VAL A 130 -20.19 -1.60 6.11
CA VAL A 130 -21.20 -1.28 7.13
C VAL A 130 -22.37 -0.46 6.59
N LEU A 131 -22.11 0.38 5.59
CA LEU A 131 -23.14 1.18 4.90
C LEU A 131 -24.02 0.35 3.96
N ARG A 132 -23.72 -0.94 3.74
CA ARG A 132 -24.66 -1.88 3.12
C ARG A 132 -25.88 -2.11 4.02
N SER A 133 -25.72 -1.97 5.34
CA SER A 133 -26.86 -1.97 6.25
C SER A 133 -27.65 -0.69 6.09
N ARG A 134 -28.93 -0.83 5.71
CA ARG A 134 -29.84 0.30 5.49
C ARG A 134 -30.02 1.15 6.75
N GLU A 135 -30.03 0.51 7.92
CA GLU A 135 -30.15 1.16 9.22
C GLU A 135 -28.96 2.08 9.52
N LEU A 136 -27.75 1.65 9.16
CA LEU A 136 -26.53 2.44 9.35
C LEU A 136 -26.37 3.51 8.27
N ALA A 137 -26.82 3.24 7.05
CA ALA A 137 -26.76 4.19 5.94
C ALA A 137 -27.60 5.45 6.21
N THR A 138 -28.74 5.32 6.89
CA THR A 138 -29.61 6.47 7.25
C THR A 138 -29.02 7.43 8.28
N ILE A 139 -27.87 7.11 8.89
CA ILE A 139 -27.19 7.99 9.85
C ILE A 139 -26.27 9.00 9.13
N VAL A 140 -25.73 8.62 7.96
CA VAL A 140 -24.73 9.38 7.21
C VAL A 140 -25.24 10.01 5.90
N LEU A 141 -26.50 9.72 5.53
CA LEU A 141 -27.20 10.25 4.36
C LEU A 141 -28.46 11.00 4.81
#